data_AF-A0A3C1YXR2-F1
#
_entry.id   AF-A0A3C1YXR2-F1
#
_cell.length_a   1.000
_cell.length_b   1.000
_cell.length_c   1.000
_cell.angle_alpha   90.00
_cell.angle_beta   90.00
_cell.angle_gamma   90.00
#
_symmetry.space_group_name_H-M   'P 1'
#
loop_
_entity.id
_entity.type
_entity.pdbx_description
1 polymer ?
#
loop_
_entity_poly.entity_id
_entity_poly.type
_entity_poly.pdbx_seq_one_letter_code
_entity_poly.pdbx_strand_id
1 'polypeptide(L)'
;MPAEPDVKPPFTVRSFSSVHGSDALPSPLGGGTVSLIGEADSKTFGVSFNGTLTSSARLTGKEKLVASLYIKCDGQEPGRRITVGTVDLGALKSAQPAPAVMATGEATAFVPLASITCASLAIRIDESDKPPFIVKTFTEKDIQIARDITVQDSTVNLIGEPDSKSFGASYRGTFSSLMELRGETTLVAHLYMKCDTKPPSETAAIHVGTAKMGEAPKGRGDSLRIMSADVTAFVPLREVECVKLGLQ
;
A
#
# COMPACT_ATOMS: atom_id res chain seq x y z
N MET A 1 36.74 2.71 -44.47
CA MET A 1 35.38 2.53 -43.93
C MET A 1 35.21 3.50 -42.79
N PRO A 2 34.23 4.41 -42.82
CA PRO A 2 33.85 5.14 -41.62
C PRO A 2 33.20 4.17 -40.63
N ALA A 3 33.58 4.24 -39.35
CA ALA A 3 33.01 3.45 -38.28
C ALA A 3 31.51 3.74 -38.16
N GLU A 4 30.70 2.68 -38.10
CA GLU A 4 29.28 2.78 -37.79
C GLU A 4 29.09 3.54 -36.47
N PRO A 5 28.11 4.45 -36.38
CA PRO A 5 27.80 5.11 -35.12
C PRO A 5 27.40 4.03 -34.11
N ASP A 6 28.05 4.05 -32.96
CA ASP A 6 27.75 3.19 -31.81
C ASP A 6 26.35 3.56 -31.30
N VAL A 7 25.31 2.99 -31.93
CA VAL A 7 23.90 3.22 -31.59
C VAL A 7 23.67 2.55 -30.25
N LYS A 8 23.86 3.31 -29.17
CA LYS A 8 23.48 2.90 -27.83
C LYS A 8 21.99 2.52 -27.86
N PRO A 9 21.61 1.30 -27.47
CA PRO A 9 20.21 0.91 -27.46
C PRO A 9 19.40 1.89 -26.60
N PRO A 10 18.13 2.17 -26.94
CA PRO A 10 17.28 3.15 -26.24
C PRO A 10 16.91 2.70 -24.82
N PHE A 11 17.43 1.56 -24.35
CA PHE A 11 17.16 0.98 -23.06
C PHE A 11 18.46 0.69 -22.31
N THR A 12 18.40 0.83 -21.00
CA THR A 12 19.46 0.47 -20.06
C THR A 12 19.15 -0.90 -19.47
N VAL A 13 20.18 -1.74 -19.34
CA VAL A 13 20.11 -3.01 -18.60
C VAL A 13 20.94 -2.87 -17.32
N ARG A 14 20.33 -3.12 -16.15
CA ARG A 14 21.03 -3.16 -14.86
C ARG A 14 20.87 -4.51 -14.21
N SER A 15 21.99 -5.19 -13.96
CA SER A 15 21.99 -6.53 -13.37
C SER A 15 22.52 -6.53 -11.93
N PHE A 16 21.86 -7.29 -11.06
CA PHE A 16 22.16 -7.44 -9.65
C PHE A 16 22.26 -8.92 -9.28
N SER A 17 23.23 -9.29 -8.44
CA SER A 17 23.32 -10.64 -7.90
C SER A 17 22.24 -10.87 -6.84
N SER A 18 21.52 -12.00 -6.93
CA SER A 18 20.47 -12.36 -5.97
C SER A 18 20.99 -12.66 -4.56
N VAL A 19 22.30 -12.86 -4.40
CA VAL A 19 22.94 -13.16 -3.10
C VAL A 19 22.83 -11.98 -2.12
N HIS A 20 22.75 -10.76 -2.62
CA HIS A 20 22.66 -9.55 -1.78
C HIS A 20 21.24 -9.19 -1.35
N GLY A 21 20.30 -10.09 -1.57
CA GLY A 21 18.90 -9.73 -1.65
C GLY A 21 17.97 -10.81 -1.15
N SER A 22 18.31 -11.59 -0.13
CA SER A 22 17.30 -12.47 0.47
C SER A 22 17.08 -12.09 1.92
N ASP A 23 15.85 -11.71 2.24
CA ASP A 23 15.46 -11.31 3.60
C ASP A 23 15.26 -12.52 4.53
N ALA A 24 15.37 -13.75 4.03
CA ALA A 24 15.23 -14.99 4.78
C ALA A 24 16.50 -15.86 4.71
N LEU A 25 16.99 -16.32 5.87
CA LEU A 25 18.09 -17.27 6.01
C LEU A 25 17.59 -18.60 6.60
N PRO A 26 17.98 -19.77 6.02
CA PRO A 26 18.70 -19.92 4.77
C PRO A 26 17.82 -19.59 3.56
N SER A 27 18.37 -18.87 2.57
CA SER A 27 17.62 -18.49 1.38
C SER A 27 17.29 -19.73 0.55
N PRO A 28 16.03 -19.90 0.11
CA PRO A 28 15.69 -20.97 -0.82
C PRO A 28 16.28 -20.74 -2.22
N LEU A 29 16.89 -19.58 -2.50
CA LEU A 29 17.55 -19.23 -3.76
C LEU A 29 19.00 -19.73 -3.76
N GLY A 30 19.37 -20.58 -4.72
CA GLY A 30 20.73 -21.13 -4.86
C GLY A 30 21.72 -20.19 -5.54
N GLY A 31 21.24 -19.08 -6.10
CA GLY A 31 22.00 -18.08 -6.84
C GLY A 31 21.25 -17.61 -8.08
N GLY A 32 21.65 -16.47 -8.66
CA GLY A 32 20.98 -15.90 -9.82
C GLY A 32 21.24 -14.42 -10.03
N THR A 33 20.71 -13.91 -11.13
CA THR A 33 20.84 -12.52 -11.56
C THR A 33 19.46 -11.92 -11.78
N VAL A 34 19.20 -10.77 -11.16
CA VAL A 34 18.05 -9.90 -11.46
C VAL A 34 18.52 -8.85 -12.45
N SER A 35 17.82 -8.68 -13.58
CA SER A 35 18.10 -7.63 -14.55
C SER A 35 16.89 -6.71 -14.69
N LEU A 36 17.12 -5.40 -14.58
CA LEU A 36 16.14 -4.35 -14.90
C LEU A 36 16.40 -3.85 -16.31
N ILE A 37 15.37 -3.71 -17.13
CA ILE A 37 15.46 -3.40 -18.56
C ILE A 37 14.45 -2.30 -18.88
N GLY A 38 14.92 -1.13 -19.27
CA GLY A 38 14.05 -0.01 -19.64
C GLY A 38 14.81 1.29 -19.82
N GLU A 39 14.10 2.37 -20.13
CA GLU A 39 14.70 3.71 -20.23
C GLU A 39 15.23 4.17 -18.86
N ALA A 40 16.39 4.83 -18.84
CA ALA A 40 17.08 5.21 -17.60
C ALA A 40 16.24 6.11 -16.68
N ASP A 41 15.48 7.02 -17.28
CA ASP A 41 14.62 7.99 -16.60
C ASP A 41 13.20 7.48 -16.36
N SER A 42 12.86 6.28 -16.86
CA SER A 42 11.54 5.69 -16.69
C SER A 42 11.35 5.12 -15.27
N LYS A 43 10.13 5.30 -14.77
CA LYS A 43 9.63 4.68 -13.54
C LYS A 43 8.97 3.32 -13.80
N THR A 44 8.75 2.97 -15.06
CA THR A 44 8.21 1.69 -15.52
C THR A 44 9.26 0.96 -16.37
N PHE A 45 9.57 -0.28 -16.02
CA PHE A 45 10.60 -1.06 -16.70
C PHE A 45 10.39 -2.55 -16.50
N GLY A 46 10.94 -3.34 -17.42
CA GLY A 46 10.94 -4.80 -17.32
C GLY A 46 11.92 -5.27 -16.26
N VAL A 47 11.56 -6.35 -15.57
CA VAL A 47 12.45 -7.05 -14.63
C VAL A 47 12.49 -8.51 -15.04
N SER A 48 13.69 -9.05 -15.16
CA SER A 48 13.91 -10.47 -15.37
C SER A 48 14.77 -11.04 -14.25
N PHE A 49 14.48 -12.26 -13.87
CA PHE A 49 15.32 -13.06 -12.98
C PHE A 49 15.70 -14.34 -13.70
N ASN A 50 16.97 -14.68 -13.60
CA ASN A 50 17.52 -15.95 -14.04
C ASN A 50 18.39 -16.53 -12.94
N GLY A 51 18.00 -17.68 -12.39
CA GLY A 51 18.73 -18.31 -11.30
C GLY A 51 18.29 -19.73 -10.99
N THR A 52 18.73 -20.24 -9.86
CA THR A 52 18.43 -21.61 -9.39
C THR A 52 17.85 -21.58 -7.98
N LEU A 53 17.11 -22.63 -7.64
CA LEU A 53 16.63 -22.85 -6.28
C LEU A 53 17.53 -23.87 -5.58
N THR A 54 17.67 -23.71 -4.27
CA THR A 54 18.35 -24.71 -3.43
C THR A 54 17.56 -26.02 -3.43
N SER A 55 18.26 -27.15 -3.45
CA SER A 55 17.65 -28.49 -3.51
C SER A 55 16.74 -28.84 -2.32
N SER A 56 16.85 -28.09 -1.21
CA SER A 56 16.00 -28.19 -0.03
C SER A 56 14.64 -27.48 -0.16
N ALA A 57 14.46 -26.61 -1.15
CA ALA A 57 13.21 -25.90 -1.37
C ALA A 57 12.17 -26.82 -2.02
N ARG A 58 11.29 -27.42 -1.22
CA ARG A 58 10.08 -28.09 -1.74
C ARG A 58 9.05 -27.03 -2.12
N LEU A 59 8.88 -26.79 -3.41
CA LEU A 59 7.81 -25.93 -3.93
C LEU A 59 6.50 -26.71 -3.99
N THR A 60 5.43 -26.09 -3.50
CA THR A 60 4.06 -26.60 -3.57
C THR A 60 3.32 -26.14 -4.83
N GLY A 61 3.90 -25.21 -5.58
CA GLY A 61 3.29 -24.58 -6.76
C GLY A 61 2.44 -23.36 -6.42
N LYS A 62 2.40 -22.97 -5.14
CA LYS A 62 1.68 -21.79 -4.62
C LYS A 62 2.63 -20.63 -4.33
N GLU A 63 3.93 -20.86 -4.47
CA GLU A 63 4.94 -19.87 -4.23
C GLU A 63 5.04 -18.91 -5.41
N LYS A 64 5.30 -17.63 -5.14
CA LYS A 64 5.64 -16.61 -6.13
C LYS A 64 7.02 -16.05 -5.82
N LEU A 65 7.73 -15.70 -6.88
CA LEU A 65 8.97 -14.95 -6.77
C LEU A 65 8.67 -13.46 -6.84
N VAL A 66 9.13 -12.71 -5.84
CA VAL A 66 8.92 -11.25 -5.74
C VAL A 66 10.28 -10.57 -5.68
N ALA A 67 10.46 -9.53 -6.50
CA ALA A 67 11.62 -8.64 -6.45
C ALA A 67 11.25 -7.30 -5.79
N SER A 68 12.02 -6.89 -4.80
CA SER A 68 11.95 -5.57 -4.17
C SER A 68 13.16 -4.74 -4.62
N LEU A 69 12.94 -3.47 -4.94
CA LEU A 69 13.93 -2.58 -5.55
C LEU A 69 14.31 -1.46 -4.58
N TYR A 70 15.59 -1.07 -4.55
CA TYR A 70 16.11 -0.07 -3.61
C TYR A 70 17.13 0.88 -4.25
N ILE A 71 17.20 2.10 -3.71
CA ILE A 71 18.20 3.13 -4.09
C ILE A 71 19.51 3.02 -3.31
N LYS A 72 19.54 2.21 -2.24
CA LYS A 72 20.73 1.93 -1.43
C LYS A 72 20.64 0.52 -0.85
N CYS A 73 21.76 -0.20 -0.88
CA CYS A 73 21.98 -1.46 -0.17
C CYS A 73 23.18 -1.33 0.76
N ASP A 74 23.14 -0.34 1.65
CA ASP A 74 24.04 -0.36 2.79
C ASP A 74 23.53 -1.45 3.73
N GLY A 75 24.43 -2.25 4.31
CA GLY A 75 24.17 -3.47 5.10
C GLY A 75 23.36 -3.28 6.39
N GLN A 76 22.43 -2.34 6.42
CA GLN A 76 21.41 -2.20 7.44
C GLN A 76 20.35 -3.28 7.33
N GLU A 77 19.92 -3.68 8.52
CA GLU A 77 18.90 -4.68 8.79
C GLU A 77 17.61 -4.46 7.98
N PRO A 78 16.86 -5.53 7.67
CA PRO A 78 15.67 -5.52 6.80
C PRO A 78 14.61 -4.45 7.13
N GLY A 79 14.55 -3.96 8.36
CA GLY A 79 13.57 -2.94 8.81
C GLY A 79 13.90 -1.48 8.47
N ARG A 80 15.07 -1.18 7.88
CA ARG A 80 15.48 0.22 7.57
C ARG A 80 15.57 0.53 6.07
N ARG A 81 15.27 -0.43 5.20
CA ARG A 81 15.34 -0.24 3.75
C ARG A 81 14.04 0.37 3.24
N ILE A 82 14.14 1.46 2.46
CA ILE A 82 13.00 2.05 1.77
C ILE A 82 12.85 1.34 0.43
N THR A 83 11.86 0.45 0.33
CA THR A 83 11.50 -0.19 -0.94
C THR A 83 10.90 0.86 -1.87
N VAL A 84 11.53 1.07 -3.02
CA VAL A 84 11.06 2.04 -4.03
C VAL A 84 10.23 1.40 -5.13
N GLY A 85 10.14 0.07 -5.17
CA GLY A 85 9.27 -0.69 -6.07
C GLY A 85 9.27 -2.17 -5.71
N THR A 86 8.15 -2.85 -5.98
CA THR A 86 7.99 -4.30 -5.82
C THR A 86 7.44 -4.88 -7.10
N VAL A 87 7.89 -6.08 -7.46
CA VAL A 87 7.59 -6.72 -8.74
C VAL A 87 7.30 -8.19 -8.50
N ASP A 88 6.10 -8.61 -8.87
CA ASP A 88 5.78 -10.03 -8.91
C ASP A 88 6.34 -10.61 -10.21
N LEU A 89 7.34 -11.50 -10.07
CA LEU A 89 7.99 -12.15 -11.22
C LEU A 89 7.27 -13.44 -11.64
N GLY A 90 6.25 -13.85 -10.89
CA GLY A 90 5.34 -14.94 -11.24
C GLY A 90 5.39 -16.12 -10.28
N ALA A 91 4.48 -17.07 -10.52
CA ALA A 91 4.36 -18.29 -9.74
C ALA A 91 5.51 -19.27 -10.06
N LEU A 92 6.06 -19.88 -9.02
CA LEU A 92 7.04 -20.94 -9.12
C LEU A 92 6.31 -22.26 -9.30
N LYS A 93 6.70 -23.02 -10.32
CA LYS A 93 6.07 -24.31 -10.61
C LYS A 93 6.43 -25.33 -9.53
N SER A 94 5.44 -26.12 -9.13
CA SER A 94 5.69 -27.36 -8.37
C SER A 94 6.52 -28.29 -9.25
N ALA A 95 7.82 -28.35 -8.99
CA ALA A 95 8.74 -29.21 -9.74
C ALA A 95 9.82 -29.75 -8.81
N GLN A 96 10.00 -31.07 -8.83
CA GLN A 96 11.18 -31.74 -8.31
C GLN A 96 11.94 -32.38 -9.47
N PRO A 97 13.29 -32.24 -9.56
CA PRO A 97 14.13 -31.27 -8.85
C PRO A 97 14.10 -29.90 -9.56
N ALA A 98 14.08 -28.79 -8.81
CA ALA A 98 13.93 -27.44 -9.36
C ALA A 98 15.15 -27.01 -10.21
N PRO A 99 15.10 -26.99 -11.57
CA PRO A 99 16.32 -26.99 -12.36
C PRO A 99 16.81 -25.59 -12.78
N ALA A 100 15.92 -24.62 -12.96
CA ALA A 100 16.24 -23.24 -13.26
C ALA A 100 14.96 -22.41 -13.13
N VAL A 101 15.07 -21.18 -12.64
CA VAL A 101 13.96 -20.23 -12.56
C VAL A 101 14.27 -19.09 -13.51
N MET A 102 13.44 -18.99 -14.54
CA MET A 102 13.35 -17.80 -15.38
C MET A 102 12.01 -17.15 -15.11
N ALA A 103 12.04 -15.89 -14.68
CA ALA A 103 10.86 -15.16 -14.25
C ALA A 103 10.95 -13.74 -14.78
N THR A 104 9.85 -13.19 -15.29
CA THR A 104 9.81 -11.85 -15.85
C THR A 104 8.55 -11.14 -15.38
N GLY A 105 8.68 -9.85 -15.06
CA GLY A 105 7.57 -9.00 -14.66
C GLY A 105 7.80 -7.56 -15.10
N GLU A 106 6.75 -6.76 -15.05
CA GLU A 106 6.84 -5.31 -15.24
C GLU A 106 6.84 -4.63 -13.87
N ALA A 107 7.79 -3.74 -13.66
CA ALA A 107 7.93 -2.97 -12.43
C ALA A 107 7.42 -1.55 -12.60
N THR A 108 6.75 -1.05 -11.57
CA THR A 108 6.52 0.38 -11.37
C THR A 108 7.23 0.81 -10.08
N ALA A 109 8.10 1.81 -10.16
CA ALA A 109 8.87 2.32 -9.03
C ALA A 109 8.62 3.82 -8.80
N PHE A 110 8.82 4.28 -7.56
CA PHE A 110 8.71 5.69 -7.21
C PHE A 110 9.85 6.55 -7.80
N VAL A 111 10.97 5.91 -8.14
CA VAL A 111 12.19 6.52 -8.68
C VAL A 111 12.54 5.95 -10.06
N PRO A 112 13.29 6.69 -10.90
CA PRO A 112 13.76 6.18 -12.18
C PRO A 112 14.66 4.95 -12.07
N LEU A 113 14.72 4.12 -13.12
CA LEU A 113 15.59 2.94 -13.20
C LEU A 113 17.06 3.26 -12.87
N ALA A 114 17.57 4.41 -13.34
CA ALA A 114 18.94 4.86 -13.07
C ALA A 114 19.23 5.06 -11.57
N SER A 115 18.20 5.32 -10.76
CA SER A 115 18.35 5.51 -9.32
C SER A 115 18.40 4.21 -8.52
N ILE A 116 18.02 3.07 -9.11
CA ILE A 116 17.93 1.78 -8.40
C ILE A 116 19.30 1.13 -8.35
N THR A 117 19.91 1.01 -7.18
CA THR A 117 21.26 0.48 -7.02
C THR A 117 21.30 -0.99 -6.63
N CYS A 118 20.16 -1.59 -6.25
CA CYS A 118 20.10 -3.00 -5.88
C CYS A 118 18.66 -3.54 -5.85
N ALA A 119 18.57 -4.88 -5.84
CA ALA A 119 17.31 -5.62 -5.78
C ALA A 119 17.41 -6.79 -4.76
N SER A 120 16.30 -7.05 -4.07
CA SER A 120 16.10 -8.19 -3.15
C SER A 120 15.05 -9.13 -3.72
N LEU A 121 15.30 -10.43 -3.72
CA LEU A 121 14.37 -11.48 -4.08
C LEU A 121 13.86 -12.22 -2.83
N ALA A 122 12.55 -12.37 -2.77
CA ALA A 122 11.87 -13.21 -1.79
C ALA A 122 10.97 -14.23 -2.50
N ILE A 123 10.89 -15.42 -1.94
CA ILE A 123 9.83 -16.37 -2.27
C ILE A 123 8.71 -16.14 -1.27
N ARG A 124 7.52 -15.81 -1.77
CA ARG A 124 6.32 -15.68 -0.94
C ARG A 124 5.39 -16.84 -1.26
N ILE A 125 4.91 -17.53 -0.24
CA ILE A 125 3.80 -18.46 -0.41
C ILE A 125 2.56 -17.60 -0.57
N ASP A 126 1.83 -17.79 -1.65
CA ASP A 126 0.52 -17.17 -1.83
C ASP A 126 -0.49 -17.92 -0.94
N GLU A 127 -0.36 -17.76 0.38
CA GLU A 127 -1.48 -17.94 1.30
C GLU A 127 -2.15 -16.58 1.47
N SER A 128 -2.99 -16.18 0.52
CA SER A 128 -4.11 -15.28 0.81
C SER A 128 -5.11 -15.11 -0.33
N ASP A 129 -6.28 -15.68 -0.11
CA ASP A 129 -7.58 -15.08 -0.45
C ASP A 129 -7.85 -13.76 0.33
N LYS A 130 -6.82 -13.05 0.79
CA LYS A 130 -6.97 -11.75 1.43
C LYS A 130 -6.53 -10.65 0.46
N PRO A 131 -7.43 -9.72 0.13
CA PRO A 131 -7.07 -8.55 -0.66
C PRO A 131 -5.85 -7.85 -0.04
N PRO A 132 -4.86 -7.39 -0.85
CA PRO A 132 -3.68 -6.68 -0.35
C PRO A 132 -4.05 -5.42 0.47
N PHE A 133 -5.26 -4.91 0.25
CA PHE A 133 -5.93 -3.92 1.05
C PHE A 133 -7.45 -4.13 0.88
N ILE A 134 -8.22 -3.85 1.92
CA ILE A 134 -9.67 -3.72 1.82
C ILE A 134 -10.03 -2.24 1.84
N VAL A 135 -11.05 -1.89 1.04
CA VAL A 135 -11.69 -0.59 1.09
C VAL A 135 -13.06 -0.79 1.70
N LYS A 136 -13.32 -0.14 2.84
CA LYS A 136 -14.65 -0.07 3.44
C LYS A 136 -15.22 1.32 3.23
N THR A 137 -16.34 1.38 2.52
CA THR A 137 -17.03 2.63 2.19
C THR A 137 -18.25 2.78 3.09
N PHE A 138 -18.34 3.93 3.75
CA PHE A 138 -19.45 4.32 4.61
C PHE A 138 -20.06 5.58 4.02
N THR A 139 -21.29 5.47 3.53
CA THR A 139 -21.99 6.59 2.90
C THR A 139 -23.21 6.94 3.74
N GLU A 140 -23.33 8.22 4.09
CA GLU A 140 -24.48 8.74 4.82
C GLU A 140 -24.95 10.04 4.19
N LYS A 141 -26.27 10.20 4.14
CA LYS A 141 -26.94 11.38 3.61
C LYS A 141 -27.50 12.18 4.77
N ASP A 142 -27.23 13.49 4.75
CA ASP A 142 -27.80 14.47 5.68
C ASP A 142 -27.61 14.13 7.16
N ILE A 143 -26.35 14.06 7.60
CA ILE A 143 -26.02 13.85 9.02
C ILE A 143 -25.92 15.19 9.73
N GLN A 144 -26.72 15.38 10.77
CA GLN A 144 -26.50 16.48 11.70
C GLN A 144 -25.38 16.11 12.70
N ILE A 145 -24.20 16.71 12.55
CA ILE A 145 -23.03 16.40 13.40
C ILE A 145 -22.88 17.37 14.57
N ALA A 146 -23.56 18.52 14.53
CA ALA A 146 -23.69 19.48 15.63
C ALA A 146 -24.93 20.37 15.43
N ARG A 147 -25.24 21.23 16.41
CA ARG A 147 -26.25 22.28 16.24
C ARG A 147 -25.84 23.15 15.05
N ASP A 148 -26.73 23.28 14.07
CA ASP A 148 -26.57 24.11 12.86
C ASP A 148 -25.49 23.67 11.87
N ILE A 149 -24.98 22.43 11.98
CA ILE A 149 -23.99 21.85 11.06
C ILE A 149 -24.47 20.50 10.57
N THR A 150 -24.69 20.42 9.27
CA THR A 150 -25.12 19.21 8.57
C THR A 150 -24.06 18.83 7.56
N VAL A 151 -23.75 17.55 7.48
CA VAL A 151 -22.93 16.99 6.42
C VAL A 151 -23.84 16.28 5.43
N GLN A 152 -23.80 16.74 4.19
CA GLN A 152 -24.55 16.19 3.07
C GLN A 152 -23.63 15.34 2.19
N ASP A 153 -24.21 14.30 1.59
CA ASP A 153 -23.51 13.37 0.68
C ASP A 153 -22.14 12.92 1.19
N SER A 154 -22.09 12.55 2.47
CA SER A 154 -20.86 12.15 3.13
C SER A 154 -20.47 10.74 2.74
N THR A 155 -19.19 10.55 2.43
CA THR A 155 -18.57 9.26 2.16
C THR A 155 -17.26 9.20 2.90
N VAL A 156 -17.10 8.23 3.80
CA VAL A 156 -15.84 7.89 4.46
C VAL A 156 -15.35 6.56 3.89
N ASN A 157 -14.12 6.52 3.37
CA ASN A 157 -13.47 5.26 2.98
C ASN A 157 -12.34 4.95 3.94
N LEU A 158 -12.33 3.75 4.49
CA LEU A 158 -11.21 3.20 5.23
C LEU A 158 -10.43 2.26 4.32
N ILE A 159 -9.11 2.44 4.22
CA ILE A 159 -8.25 1.76 3.25
C ILE A 159 -7.02 1.24 3.98
N GLY A 160 -6.78 -0.06 3.91
CA GLY A 160 -5.59 -0.66 4.50
C GLY A 160 -5.64 -2.18 4.49
N GLU A 161 -4.61 -2.79 5.06
CA GLU A 161 -4.54 -4.23 5.21
C GLU A 161 -5.66 -4.73 6.16
N PRO A 162 -6.35 -5.85 5.84
CA PRO A 162 -7.50 -6.33 6.62
C PRO A 162 -7.20 -6.56 8.11
N ASP A 163 -6.00 -7.06 8.39
CA ASP A 163 -5.55 -7.44 9.73
C ASP A 163 -4.77 -6.30 10.42
N SER A 164 -4.56 -5.16 9.75
CA SER A 164 -3.86 -4.01 10.32
C SER A 164 -4.76 -3.16 11.20
N LYS A 165 -4.20 -2.73 12.33
CA LYS A 165 -4.78 -1.73 13.25
C LYS A 165 -4.46 -0.29 12.84
N SER A 166 -3.58 -0.12 11.85
CA SER A 166 -3.21 1.17 11.29
C SER A 166 -3.60 1.21 9.81
N PHE A 167 -4.45 2.15 9.45
CA PHE A 167 -5.01 2.25 8.09
C PHE A 167 -5.34 3.70 7.76
N GLY A 168 -5.49 4.00 6.47
CA GLY A 168 -5.89 5.32 6.00
C GLY A 168 -7.41 5.50 6.06
N ALA A 169 -7.84 6.72 6.34
CA ALA A 169 -9.21 7.16 6.14
C ALA A 169 -9.24 8.31 5.15
N SER A 170 -10.16 8.27 4.20
CA SER A 170 -10.49 9.41 3.34
C SER A 170 -11.94 9.79 3.58
N TYR A 171 -12.22 11.09 3.53
CA TYR A 171 -13.56 11.64 3.64
C TYR A 171 -13.83 12.52 2.43
N ARG A 172 -15.07 12.43 1.93
CA ARG A 172 -15.63 13.34 0.95
C ARG A 172 -17.06 13.68 1.37
N GLY A 173 -17.40 14.96 1.41
CA GLY A 173 -18.77 15.37 1.70
C GLY A 173 -18.93 16.89 1.69
N THR A 174 -20.17 17.34 1.65
CA THR A 174 -20.51 18.77 1.66
C THR A 174 -20.89 19.17 3.07
N PHE A 175 -20.11 20.08 3.67
CA PHE A 175 -20.48 20.72 4.92
C PHE A 175 -21.45 21.84 4.64
N SER A 176 -22.64 21.77 5.23
CA SER A 176 -23.59 22.88 5.28
C SER A 176 -23.62 23.43 6.69
N SER A 177 -23.22 24.70 6.85
CA SER A 177 -23.31 25.38 8.13
C SER A 177 -24.21 26.61 8.05
N LEU A 178 -25.18 26.67 8.96
CA LEU A 178 -26.07 27.84 9.11
C LEU A 178 -25.45 28.94 9.99
N MET A 179 -24.29 28.69 10.59
CA MET A 179 -23.58 29.61 11.49
C MET A 179 -22.09 29.68 11.16
N GLU A 180 -21.41 30.72 11.65
CA GLU A 180 -19.94 30.73 11.63
C GLU A 180 -19.41 29.87 12.79
N LEU A 181 -18.66 28.83 12.45
CA LEU A 181 -17.93 28.01 13.40
C LEU A 181 -16.79 28.84 14.00
N ARG A 182 -16.88 29.14 15.31
CA ARG A 182 -15.82 29.84 16.06
C ARG A 182 -14.93 28.82 16.76
N GLY A 183 -13.63 28.84 16.45
CA GLY A 183 -12.62 27.98 17.08
C GLY A 183 -11.88 27.06 16.10
N GLU A 184 -11.03 26.18 16.63
CA GLU A 184 -10.32 25.12 15.90
C GLU A 184 -11.11 23.80 15.99
N THR A 185 -12.34 23.80 15.50
CA THR A 185 -13.16 22.58 15.51
C THR A 185 -12.69 21.62 14.42
N THR A 186 -12.47 20.37 14.77
CA THR A 186 -12.01 19.33 13.84
C THR A 186 -13.12 18.34 13.53
N LEU A 187 -13.28 18.00 12.25
CA LEU A 187 -14.07 16.85 11.82
C LEU A 187 -13.36 15.58 12.22
N VAL A 188 -14.08 14.74 12.95
CA VAL A 188 -13.60 13.42 13.37
C VAL A 188 -14.54 12.33 12.88
N ALA A 189 -13.98 11.20 12.48
CA ALA A 189 -14.70 9.98 12.18
C ALA A 189 -14.46 8.98 13.32
N HIS A 190 -15.51 8.67 14.07
CA HIS A 190 -15.49 7.68 15.14
C HIS A 190 -15.79 6.30 14.57
N LEU A 191 -14.94 5.33 14.89
CA LEU A 191 -14.99 3.98 14.35
C LEU A 191 -15.56 3.02 15.38
N TYR A 192 -16.42 2.10 14.95
CA TYR A 192 -17.07 1.11 15.82
C TYR A 192 -17.07 -0.29 15.20
N MET A 193 -17.06 -1.32 16.05
CA MET A 193 -17.21 -2.72 15.60
C MET A 193 -18.63 -3.10 15.24
N LYS A 194 -19.63 -2.33 15.69
CA LYS A 194 -21.04 -2.54 15.39
C LYS A 194 -21.72 -1.19 15.23
N CYS A 195 -22.68 -1.10 14.31
CA CYS A 195 -23.55 0.07 14.24
C CYS A 195 -24.70 -0.04 15.24
N ASP A 196 -25.03 1.09 15.86
CA ASP A 196 -26.38 1.38 16.32
C ASP A 196 -26.85 2.69 15.66
N THR A 197 -28.15 2.97 15.68
CA THR A 197 -28.74 4.16 15.06
C THR A 197 -28.54 5.44 15.86
N LYS A 198 -27.77 5.41 16.95
CA LYS A 198 -27.59 6.55 17.85
C LYS A 198 -26.38 7.40 17.47
N PRO A 199 -26.35 8.70 17.76
CA PRO A 199 -25.15 9.52 17.54
C PRO A 199 -23.96 9.07 18.43
N PRO A 200 -22.72 9.51 18.15
CA PRO A 200 -21.53 9.19 18.95
C PRO A 200 -21.67 9.48 20.45
N SER A 201 -22.47 10.48 20.83
CA SER A 201 -22.72 10.85 22.23
C SER A 201 -23.67 9.91 22.98
N GLU A 202 -24.43 9.07 22.28
CA GLU A 202 -25.52 8.26 22.86
C GLU A 202 -25.43 6.77 22.50
N THR A 203 -24.45 6.40 21.68
CA THR A 203 -24.22 5.04 21.21
C THR A 203 -23.67 4.14 22.32
N ALA A 204 -24.15 2.89 22.37
CA ALA A 204 -23.58 1.85 23.22
C ALA A 204 -22.57 0.98 22.45
N ALA A 205 -22.32 1.30 21.17
CA ALA A 205 -21.36 0.60 20.35
C ALA A 205 -19.92 0.80 20.88
N ILE A 206 -19.12 -0.26 20.79
CA ILE A 206 -17.73 -0.24 21.24
C ILE A 206 -16.94 0.68 20.31
N HIS A 207 -16.52 1.83 20.83
CA HIS A 207 -15.64 2.76 20.14
C HIS A 207 -14.25 2.15 20.02
N VAL A 208 -13.77 1.99 18.79
CA VAL A 208 -12.48 1.33 18.51
C VAL A 208 -11.42 2.24 17.92
N GLY A 209 -11.76 3.47 17.54
CA GLY A 209 -10.76 4.41 17.02
C GLY A 209 -11.37 5.72 16.57
N THR A 210 -10.52 6.72 16.38
CA THR A 210 -10.94 8.03 15.88
C THR A 210 -9.98 8.46 14.78
N ALA A 211 -10.52 8.84 13.63
CA ALA A 211 -9.78 9.43 12.54
C ALA A 211 -9.99 10.94 12.57
N LYS A 212 -8.92 11.72 12.73
CA LYS A 212 -8.97 13.18 12.68
C LYS A 212 -8.92 13.65 11.23
N MET A 213 -10.09 13.83 10.62
CA MET A 213 -10.21 14.13 9.19
C MET A 213 -9.69 15.53 8.85
N GLY A 214 -9.76 16.48 9.79
CA GLY A 214 -9.11 17.80 9.73
C GLY A 214 -10.05 18.93 10.16
N GLU A 215 -9.64 20.19 9.96
CA GLU A 215 -10.44 21.35 10.41
C GLU A 215 -11.78 21.48 9.69
N ALA A 216 -12.84 21.74 10.46
CA ALA A 216 -14.15 22.07 9.95
C ALA A 216 -14.17 23.48 9.33
N PRO A 217 -14.96 23.72 8.27
CA PRO A 217 -15.06 25.03 7.63
C PRO A 217 -15.61 26.08 8.61
N LYS A 218 -14.89 27.20 8.78
CA LYS A 218 -15.27 28.28 9.71
C LYS A 218 -16.37 29.22 9.17
N GLY A 219 -16.65 29.17 7.87
CA GLY A 219 -17.59 30.07 7.18
C GLY A 219 -19.00 29.48 7.04
N ARG A 220 -20.00 30.37 6.94
CA ARG A 220 -21.40 30.03 6.63
C ARG A 220 -21.54 29.56 5.18
N GLY A 221 -22.42 28.59 4.95
CA GLY A 221 -22.78 28.07 3.63
C GLY A 221 -22.23 26.68 3.35
N ASP A 222 -22.33 26.27 2.10
CA ASP A 222 -21.97 24.93 1.66
C ASP A 222 -20.51 24.86 1.21
N SER A 223 -19.78 23.90 1.75
CA SER A 223 -18.36 23.69 1.44
C SER A 223 -18.11 22.20 1.17
N LEU A 224 -17.81 21.87 -0.08
CA LEU A 224 -17.30 20.54 -0.42
C LEU A 224 -15.91 20.35 0.19
N ARG A 225 -15.73 19.23 0.89
CA ARG A 225 -14.47 18.86 1.53
C ARG A 225 -14.04 17.48 1.09
N ILE A 226 -12.75 17.37 0.80
CA ILE A 226 -12.05 16.11 0.55
C ILE A 226 -10.85 16.11 1.48
N MET A 227 -10.75 15.10 2.33
CA MET A 227 -9.78 15.07 3.41
C MET A 227 -9.25 13.65 3.59
N SER A 228 -8.06 13.52 4.15
CA SER A 228 -7.44 12.24 4.44
C SER A 228 -6.74 12.29 5.78
N ALA A 229 -6.79 11.18 6.51
CA ALA A 229 -6.17 11.03 7.81
C ALA A 229 -5.63 9.61 7.99
N ASP A 230 -4.56 9.49 8.77
CA ASP A 230 -4.12 8.19 9.27
C ASP A 230 -4.94 7.83 10.52
N VAL A 231 -5.27 6.54 10.64
CA VAL A 231 -6.05 6.00 11.74
C VAL A 231 -5.24 4.97 12.48
N THR A 232 -5.28 5.04 13.81
CA THR A 232 -4.89 3.93 14.68
C THR A 232 -6.11 3.49 15.47
N ALA A 233 -6.51 2.22 15.29
CA ALA A 233 -7.65 1.62 15.96
C ALA A 233 -7.22 0.49 16.91
N PHE A 234 -8.07 0.16 17.88
CA PHE A 234 -7.84 -0.97 18.79
C PHE A 234 -8.04 -2.34 18.12
N VAL A 235 -8.80 -2.37 17.02
CA VAL A 235 -9.13 -3.56 16.24
C VAL A 235 -8.65 -3.45 14.79
N PRO A 236 -8.43 -4.58 14.10
CA PRO A 236 -8.11 -4.57 12.68
C PRO A 236 -9.19 -3.93 11.80
N LEU A 237 -8.81 -3.40 10.63
CA LEU A 237 -9.72 -2.77 9.68
C LEU A 237 -10.92 -3.68 9.30
N ARG A 238 -10.69 -4.99 9.17
CA ARG A 238 -11.76 -5.96 8.85
C ARG A 238 -12.86 -6.01 9.93
N GLU A 239 -12.56 -5.61 11.16
CA GLU A 239 -13.49 -5.64 12.30
C GLU A 239 -14.22 -4.30 12.51
N VAL A 240 -13.85 -3.25 11.76
CA VAL A 240 -14.57 -1.97 11.78
C VAL A 240 -15.83 -2.07 10.92
N GLU A 241 -17.01 -2.08 11.52
CA GLU A 241 -18.28 -2.21 10.79
C GLU A 241 -19.06 -0.90 10.69
N CYS A 242 -18.64 0.15 11.41
CA CYS A 242 -19.35 1.43 11.42
C CYS A 242 -18.40 2.62 11.53
N VAL A 243 -18.82 3.74 10.93
CA VAL A 243 -18.20 5.05 11.11
C VAL A 243 -19.27 6.07 11.41
N LYS A 244 -19.07 6.93 12.41
CA LYS A 244 -19.95 8.06 12.71
C LYS A 244 -19.15 9.35 12.71
N LEU A 245 -19.64 10.35 12.01
CA LEU A 245 -19.00 11.67 11.95
C LEU A 245 -19.38 12.51 13.17
N GLY A 246 -18.45 13.34 13.61
CA GLY A 246 -18.63 14.26 14.73
C GLY A 246 -17.68 15.44 14.66
N LEU A 247 -17.85 16.37 15.58
CA LEU A 247 -16.95 17.50 15.78
C LEU A 247 -16.24 17.36 17.13
N GLN A 248 -14.95 17.66 17.16
CA GLN A 248 -14.10 17.66 18.35
C GLN A 248 -13.25 18.92 18.42
#